data_AF-A0A959AZA6-F1
#
_entry.id   AF-A0A959AZA6-F1
#
_cell.length_a   1.000
_cell.length_b   1.000
_cell.length_c   1.000
_cell.angle_alpha   90.00
_cell.angle_beta   90.00
_cell.angle_gamma   90.00
#
_symmetry.space_group_name_H-M   'P 1'
#
loop_
_entity.id
_entity.type
_entity.pdbx_description
1 polymer ?
#
loop_
_entity_poly.entity_id
_entity_poly.type
_entity_poly.pdbx_seq_one_letter_code
_entity_poly.pdbx_strand_id
1 'polypeptide(L)'
;MKRLFPLLVSILLLSVTEAQNTYTAETSRAEFLGRSRPLAEIPVLLQGRNREKLRQLFPKEIPNFTFNQPMPTPFADVALPRGGDPLVRTALQRNPLSGVEPDTVLEGISRLLANALPPDPVGDASPNHYVQMANSTQGAYLRIYDKEGAILLEMPNLNAFWAEFSATGNGDPIILWDEAAERWLLTERTSLFSGNNLLLIAVSETSDPLGSWLAYRFQT
;
A
#
# COMPACT_ATOMS: atom_id res chain seq x y z
N MET A 1 21.41 -77.45 22.82
CA MET A 1 22.80 -76.92 22.89
C MET A 1 23.05 -76.01 21.69
N LYS A 2 23.68 -74.84 21.93
CA LYS A 2 24.23 -73.86 20.95
C LYS A 2 23.18 -72.95 20.27
N ARG A 3 23.33 -71.63 20.10
CA ARG A 3 24.29 -70.58 20.51
C ARG A 3 23.62 -69.20 20.27
N LEU A 4 24.10 -68.18 20.98
CA LEU A 4 23.71 -66.76 20.96
C LEU A 4 23.79 -66.08 19.58
N PHE A 5 22.98 -65.02 19.38
CA PHE A 5 23.41 -63.72 18.84
C PHE A 5 22.38 -62.62 19.20
N PRO A 6 22.73 -61.51 19.88
CA PRO A 6 21.81 -60.39 20.07
C PRO A 6 21.81 -59.49 18.84
N LEU A 7 20.63 -59.15 18.34
CA LEU A 7 20.45 -58.19 17.25
C LEU A 7 20.51 -56.77 17.84
N LEU A 8 21.68 -56.15 17.78
CA LEU A 8 21.87 -54.77 18.21
C LEU A 8 21.41 -53.86 17.06
N VAL A 9 20.13 -53.47 17.06
CA VAL A 9 19.60 -52.46 16.15
C VAL A 9 20.14 -51.10 16.61
N SER A 10 21.23 -50.67 15.99
CA SER A 10 21.71 -49.30 16.12
C SER A 10 20.78 -48.40 15.33
N ILE A 11 19.87 -47.71 16.02
CA ILE A 11 19.09 -46.61 15.43
C ILE A 11 20.06 -45.44 15.27
N LEU A 12 20.63 -45.31 14.07
CA LEU A 12 21.31 -44.09 13.67
C LEU A 12 20.22 -43.03 13.46
N LEU A 13 20.02 -42.17 14.45
CA LEU A 13 19.26 -40.93 14.27
C LEU A 13 20.01 -40.08 13.23
N LEU A 14 19.57 -40.14 11.98
CA LEU A 14 19.87 -39.12 10.99
C LEU A 14 19.13 -37.85 11.42
N SER A 15 19.79 -37.03 12.22
CA SER A 15 19.44 -35.63 12.37
C SER A 15 19.60 -34.97 11.00
N VAL A 16 18.49 -34.80 10.29
CA VAL A 16 18.43 -33.91 9.13
C VAL A 16 18.67 -32.51 9.68
N THR A 17 19.91 -32.04 9.53
CA THR A 17 20.20 -30.62 9.71
C THR A 17 19.59 -29.93 8.50
N GLU A 18 18.53 -29.15 8.72
CA GLU A 18 18.09 -28.21 7.68
C GLU A 18 19.24 -27.22 7.47
N ALA A 19 19.99 -27.42 6.39
CA ALA A 19 21.02 -26.50 5.97
C ALA A 19 20.35 -25.18 5.59
N GLN A 20 20.91 -24.08 6.08
CA GLN A 20 20.50 -22.74 5.71
C GLN A 20 20.61 -22.60 4.18
N ASN A 21 19.48 -22.37 3.50
CA ASN A 21 19.48 -22.14 2.06
C ASN A 21 20.40 -20.96 1.76
N THR A 22 21.47 -21.22 1.01
CA THR A 22 22.39 -20.18 0.57
C THR A 22 21.92 -19.71 -0.81
N TYR A 23 21.36 -18.51 -0.86
CA TYR A 23 20.96 -17.87 -2.11
C TYR A 23 22.14 -17.07 -2.68
N THR A 24 22.46 -17.26 -3.96
CA THR A 24 23.40 -16.39 -4.67
C THR A 24 22.72 -15.06 -4.96
N ALA A 25 23.44 -13.96 -4.74
CA ALA A 25 22.92 -12.64 -5.10
C ALA A 25 22.73 -12.55 -6.62
N GLU A 26 21.52 -12.22 -7.05
CA GLU A 26 21.20 -11.91 -8.44
C GLU A 26 21.25 -10.40 -8.67
N THR A 27 21.71 -9.98 -9.85
CA THR A 27 21.72 -8.57 -10.23
C THR A 27 20.67 -8.33 -11.30
N SER A 28 19.69 -7.49 -11.01
CA SER A 28 18.76 -6.96 -12.01
C SER A 28 18.91 -5.44 -12.12
N ARG A 29 18.29 -4.85 -13.15
CA ARG A 29 18.30 -3.40 -13.40
C ARG A 29 16.90 -2.94 -13.72
N ALA A 30 16.59 -1.70 -13.36
CA ALA A 30 15.38 -1.05 -13.83
C ALA A 30 15.51 -0.74 -15.33
N GLU A 31 14.50 -1.09 -16.10
CA GLU A 31 14.37 -0.75 -17.52
C GLU A 31 13.50 0.50 -17.66
N PHE A 32 14.00 1.51 -18.37
CA PHE A 32 13.24 2.71 -18.69
C PHE A 32 12.25 2.43 -19.83
N LEU A 33 10.96 2.67 -19.57
CA LEU A 33 9.88 2.43 -20.53
C LEU A 33 9.55 3.66 -21.38
N GLY A 34 9.82 4.86 -20.85
CA GLY A 34 9.58 6.11 -21.55
C GLY A 34 8.98 7.20 -20.66
N ARG A 35 8.59 8.30 -21.32
CA ARG A 35 7.91 9.45 -20.72
C ARG A 35 6.42 9.41 -21.10
N SER A 36 5.53 9.58 -20.12
CA SER A 36 4.08 9.67 -20.36
C SER A 36 3.70 11.03 -20.93
N ARG A 37 2.49 11.12 -21.50
CA ARG A 37 1.82 12.42 -21.62
C ARG A 37 1.49 12.98 -20.21
N PRO A 38 1.13 14.26 -20.07
CA PRO A 38 0.66 14.78 -18.80
C PRO A 38 -0.48 13.91 -18.25
N LEU A 39 -0.40 13.53 -16.99
CA LEU A 39 -1.36 12.62 -16.36
C LEU A 39 -2.80 13.14 -16.48
N ALA A 40 -2.99 14.47 -16.43
CA ALA A 40 -4.28 15.12 -16.64
C ALA A 40 -4.87 14.96 -18.07
N GLU A 41 -4.04 14.64 -19.06
CA GLU A 41 -4.44 14.45 -20.46
C GLU A 41 -4.72 12.98 -20.80
N ILE A 42 -4.44 12.04 -19.88
CA ILE A 42 -4.72 10.63 -20.09
C ILE A 42 -6.23 10.41 -20.00
N PRO A 43 -6.87 9.84 -21.03
CA PRO A 43 -8.31 9.65 -21.03
C PRO A 43 -8.72 8.70 -19.90
N VAL A 44 -9.45 9.24 -18.94
CA VAL A 44 -10.03 8.46 -17.85
C VAL A 44 -11.30 7.79 -18.34
N LEU A 45 -11.32 6.45 -18.36
CA LEU A 45 -12.57 5.71 -18.50
C LEU A 45 -13.38 5.83 -17.20
N LEU A 46 -14.14 6.91 -17.08
CA LEU A 46 -15.14 7.05 -16.03
C LEU A 46 -16.25 6.03 -16.30
N GLN A 47 -16.14 4.82 -15.75
CA GLN A 47 -17.31 3.96 -15.61
C GLN A 47 -18.28 4.69 -14.68
N GLY A 48 -19.34 5.27 -15.25
CA GLY A 48 -20.37 6.01 -14.52
C GLY A 48 -21.08 5.10 -13.51
N ARG A 49 -20.49 4.93 -12.32
CA ARG A 49 -21.14 4.24 -11.22
C ARG A 49 -22.02 5.25 -10.49
N ASN A 50 -23.31 4.98 -10.43
CA ASN A 50 -24.26 5.83 -9.73
C ASN A 50 -23.93 5.88 -8.22
N ARG A 51 -23.31 6.99 -7.78
CA ARG A 51 -22.88 7.22 -6.39
C ARG A 51 -24.02 7.07 -5.39
N GLU A 52 -25.24 7.43 -5.76
CA GLU A 52 -26.44 7.35 -4.91
C GLU A 52 -26.82 5.90 -4.64
N LYS A 53 -26.84 5.08 -5.69
CA LYS A 53 -27.10 3.63 -5.59
C LYS A 53 -26.01 2.91 -4.79
N LEU A 54 -24.76 3.35 -4.93
CA LEU A 54 -23.63 2.82 -4.20
C LEU A 54 -23.71 3.13 -2.69
N ARG A 55 -24.07 4.36 -2.30
CA ARG A 55 -24.27 4.75 -0.89
C ARG A 55 -25.36 3.93 -0.19
N GLN A 56 -26.35 3.43 -0.92
CA GLN A 56 -27.40 2.57 -0.37
C GLN A 56 -26.92 1.14 -0.07
N LEU A 57 -25.87 0.66 -0.75
CA LEU A 57 -25.39 -0.72 -0.61
C LEU A 57 -24.50 -0.91 0.63
N PHE A 58 -23.98 0.17 1.21
CA PHE A 58 -23.10 0.09 2.36
C PHE A 58 -23.57 0.99 3.48
N PRO A 59 -23.79 0.45 4.69
CA PRO A 59 -24.20 1.25 5.82
C PRO A 59 -23.15 2.32 6.10
N LYS A 60 -23.62 3.54 6.38
CA LYS A 60 -22.78 4.72 6.71
C LYS A 60 -21.98 4.48 7.98
N GLU A 61 -22.53 3.67 8.88
CA GLU A 61 -21.84 3.12 10.02
C GLU A 61 -21.26 1.77 9.61
N ILE A 62 -19.93 1.69 9.55
CA ILE A 62 -19.27 0.39 9.66
C ILE A 62 -19.65 -0.11 11.05
N PRO A 63 -20.41 -1.20 11.20
CA PRO A 63 -20.68 -1.74 12.52
C PRO A 63 -19.32 -1.93 13.18
N ASN A 64 -19.12 -1.28 14.33
CA ASN A 64 -17.97 -1.51 15.20
C ASN A 64 -17.69 -3.00 15.16
N PHE A 65 -16.48 -3.39 14.71
CA PHE A 65 -16.11 -4.79 14.51
C PHE A 65 -16.84 -5.65 15.54
N THR A 66 -17.84 -6.41 15.10
CA THR A 66 -18.63 -7.28 16.00
C THR A 66 -17.76 -8.38 16.62
N PHE A 67 -16.47 -8.38 16.24
CA PHE A 67 -15.36 -9.06 16.86
C PHE A 67 -14.29 -8.05 17.30
N ASN A 68 -14.63 -7.08 18.16
CA ASN A 68 -13.69 -6.73 19.24
C ASN A 68 -13.48 -8.00 20.06
N GLN A 69 -12.73 -8.96 19.52
CA GLN A 69 -12.04 -9.92 20.33
C GLN A 69 -11.13 -9.02 21.17
N PRO A 70 -11.35 -8.88 22.48
CA PRO A 70 -10.34 -8.24 23.30
C PRO A 70 -9.06 -9.00 22.99
N MET A 71 -8.07 -8.31 22.40
CA MET A 71 -6.76 -8.90 22.19
C MET A 71 -6.34 -9.44 23.55
N PRO A 72 -6.08 -10.76 23.68
CA PRO A 72 -5.63 -11.29 24.95
C PRO A 72 -4.41 -10.50 25.35
N THR A 73 -4.45 -9.87 26.53
CA THR A 73 -3.31 -9.19 27.13
C THR A 73 -2.76 -10.11 28.23
N PRO A 74 -2.12 -11.25 27.89
CA PRO A 74 -1.68 -12.26 28.86
C PRO A 74 -0.62 -11.74 29.85
N PHE A 75 -0.12 -10.52 29.62
CA PHE A 75 0.91 -9.87 30.43
C PHE A 75 0.44 -8.53 31.02
N ALA A 76 -0.86 -8.25 31.05
CA ALA A 76 -1.38 -6.96 31.55
C ALA A 76 -1.00 -6.69 33.02
N ASP A 77 -0.81 -7.74 33.83
CA ASP A 77 -0.41 -7.70 35.23
C ASP A 77 1.09 -7.37 35.44
N VAL A 78 1.93 -7.76 34.48
CA VAL A 78 3.38 -7.49 34.48
C VAL A 78 3.79 -6.34 33.58
N ALA A 79 2.89 -5.84 32.72
CA ALA A 79 3.14 -4.71 31.84
C ALA A 79 3.40 -3.42 32.64
N LEU A 80 4.52 -2.76 32.33
CA LEU A 80 4.85 -1.41 32.80
C LEU A 80 4.56 -0.41 31.66
N PRO A 81 4.25 0.87 31.97
CA PRO A 81 4.12 1.44 33.32
C PRO A 81 2.81 1.08 34.02
N ARG A 82 2.89 0.82 35.34
CA ARG A 82 1.69 0.64 36.17
C ARG A 82 1.06 2.01 36.44
N GLY A 83 -0.24 2.15 36.17
CA GLY A 83 -0.99 3.39 36.41
C GLY A 83 -1.14 4.30 35.17
N GLY A 84 -0.86 3.77 33.98
CA GLY A 84 -0.88 4.54 32.73
C GLY A 84 0.44 5.26 32.48
N ASP A 85 0.55 5.93 31.34
CA ASP A 85 1.76 6.67 30.97
C ASP A 85 1.92 7.91 31.89
N PRO A 86 3.02 8.00 32.68
CA PRO A 86 3.29 9.14 33.56
C PRO A 86 3.31 10.50 32.84
N LEU A 87 3.61 10.51 31.54
CA LEU A 87 3.66 11.71 30.71
C LEU A 87 2.28 12.17 30.25
N VAL A 88 1.21 11.39 30.42
CA VAL A 88 -0.16 11.79 30.07
C VAL A 88 -0.57 13.05 30.84
N ARG A 89 -0.23 13.15 32.13
CA ARG A 89 -0.53 14.37 32.91
C ARG A 89 0.24 15.58 32.42
N THR A 90 1.49 15.38 31.99
CA THR A 90 2.32 16.45 31.40
C THR A 90 1.80 16.86 30.02
N ALA A 91 1.31 15.91 29.20
CA ALA A 91 0.68 16.18 27.92
C ALA A 91 -0.64 16.97 28.09
N LEU A 92 -1.45 16.63 29.09
CA LEU A 92 -2.69 17.35 29.42
C LEU A 92 -2.45 18.74 30.05
N GLN A 93 -1.29 18.96 30.66
CA GLN A 93 -0.86 20.24 31.23
C GLN A 93 -0.13 21.14 30.22
N ARG A 94 0.32 20.61 29.07
CA ARG A 94 0.77 21.45 27.96
C ARG A 94 -0.45 22.24 27.47
N ASN A 95 -0.31 23.56 27.52
CA ASN A 95 -1.31 24.56 27.14
C ASN A 95 -2.17 24.08 25.94
N PRO A 96 -3.52 24.00 26.04
CA PRO A 96 -4.37 23.59 24.92
C PRO A 96 -4.42 24.61 23.77
N LEU A 97 -3.68 25.73 23.88
CA LEU A 97 -3.66 26.85 22.93
C LEU A 97 -2.53 26.78 21.89
N SER A 98 -2.15 25.58 21.49
CA SER A 98 -1.68 25.34 20.11
C SER A 98 -2.37 24.09 19.62
N GLY A 99 -3.71 24.14 19.60
CA GLY A 99 -4.52 23.11 18.96
C GLY A 99 -4.14 23.08 17.49
N VAL A 100 -3.36 22.08 17.09
CA VAL A 100 -3.25 21.71 15.68
C VAL A 100 -4.61 21.13 15.33
N GLU A 101 -5.49 21.98 14.84
CA GLU A 101 -6.76 21.56 14.27
C GLU A 101 -6.53 21.23 12.79
N PRO A 102 -7.13 20.14 12.26
CA PRO A 102 -7.07 19.87 10.84
C PRO A 102 -7.67 21.04 10.05
N ASP A 103 -6.86 21.68 9.20
CA ASP A 103 -7.32 22.78 8.35
C ASP A 103 -8.32 22.28 7.29
N THR A 104 -8.14 21.04 6.84
CA THR A 104 -9.00 20.41 5.84
C THR A 104 -9.14 18.91 6.11
N VAL A 105 -10.35 18.38 5.92
CA VAL A 105 -10.66 16.95 6.01
C VAL A 105 -11.07 16.46 4.62
N LEU A 106 -10.28 15.55 4.05
CA LEU A 106 -10.49 15.02 2.70
C LEU A 106 -11.22 13.69 2.74
N GLU A 107 -12.29 13.57 1.95
CA GLU A 107 -12.99 12.31 1.74
C GLU A 107 -12.19 11.42 0.78
N GLY A 108 -11.61 10.34 1.30
CA GLY A 108 -10.75 9.45 0.55
C GLY A 108 -11.44 8.59 -0.52
N ILE A 109 -10.66 7.75 -1.19
CA ILE A 109 -11.16 6.71 -2.09
C ILE A 109 -11.93 5.66 -1.26
N SER A 110 -13.26 5.75 -1.27
CA SER A 110 -14.09 4.78 -0.57
C SER A 110 -14.01 3.39 -1.22
N ARG A 111 -14.28 2.34 -0.43
CA ARG A 111 -14.44 0.97 -0.95
C ARG A 111 -15.46 0.88 -2.07
N LEU A 112 -16.45 1.77 -2.08
CA LEU A 112 -17.46 1.86 -3.11
C LEU A 112 -16.92 2.24 -4.49
N LEU A 113 -15.90 3.09 -4.50
CA LEU A 113 -15.28 3.59 -5.72
C LEU A 113 -14.18 2.64 -6.19
N ALA A 114 -13.33 2.19 -5.28
CA ALA A 114 -12.24 1.24 -5.53
C ALA A 114 -12.76 -0.17 -5.89
N ASN A 115 -13.77 -0.66 -5.15
CA ASN A 115 -14.34 -2.00 -5.29
C ASN A 115 -13.28 -3.12 -5.29
N ALA A 116 -12.34 -3.05 -4.34
CA ALA A 116 -11.30 -4.03 -4.10
C ALA A 116 -11.26 -4.44 -2.62
N LEU A 117 -10.82 -5.68 -2.36
CA LEU A 117 -10.65 -6.26 -1.02
C LEU A 117 -9.36 -7.10 -0.98
N PRO A 118 -8.37 -6.76 -0.12
CA PRO A 118 -8.32 -5.54 0.69
C PRO A 118 -8.12 -4.27 -0.17
N PRO A 119 -8.54 -3.09 0.33
CA PRO A 119 -8.44 -1.84 -0.42
C PRO A 119 -7.03 -1.24 -0.47
N ASP A 120 -6.12 -1.63 0.41
CA ASP A 120 -4.72 -1.17 0.53
C ASP A 120 -4.49 0.31 0.20
N PRO A 121 -5.10 1.23 0.99
CA PRO A 121 -4.97 2.66 0.77
C PRO A 121 -3.58 3.16 1.15
N VAL A 122 -3.02 4.03 0.31
CA VAL A 122 -1.77 4.74 0.51
C VAL A 122 -1.96 6.20 0.08
N GLY A 123 -1.17 7.11 0.62
CA GLY A 123 -1.19 8.50 0.17
C GLY A 123 -0.05 9.31 0.76
N ASP A 124 0.32 10.39 0.07
CA ASP A 124 1.37 11.30 0.51
C ASP A 124 1.07 12.75 0.08
N ALA A 125 1.79 13.70 0.68
CA ALA A 125 1.48 15.12 0.65
C ALA A 125 2.70 15.97 0.27
N SER A 126 2.64 16.62 -0.88
CA SER A 126 3.55 17.73 -1.24
C SER A 126 3.05 19.06 -0.63
N PRO A 127 3.74 20.20 -0.84
CA PRO A 127 3.22 21.50 -0.43
C PRO A 127 1.87 21.88 -1.07
N ASN A 128 1.62 21.46 -2.32
CA ASN A 128 0.44 21.91 -3.10
C ASN A 128 -0.63 20.84 -3.32
N HIS A 129 -0.28 19.56 -3.12
CA HIS A 129 -1.16 18.44 -3.47
C HIS A 129 -1.13 17.34 -2.42
N TYR A 130 -2.26 16.65 -2.27
CA TYR A 130 -2.36 15.34 -1.65
C TYR A 130 -2.67 14.31 -2.74
N VAL A 131 -1.91 13.22 -2.78
CA VAL A 131 -2.11 12.14 -3.74
C VAL A 131 -2.44 10.87 -2.98
N GLN A 132 -3.53 10.22 -3.37
CA GLN A 132 -4.00 8.99 -2.76
C GLN A 132 -4.09 7.88 -3.81
N MET A 133 -3.68 6.68 -3.42
CA MET A 133 -3.94 5.47 -4.18
C MET A 133 -4.61 4.40 -3.31
N ALA A 134 -5.30 3.48 -3.96
CA ALA A 134 -5.87 2.29 -3.34
C ALA A 134 -5.96 1.17 -4.39
N ASN A 135 -6.04 -0.09 -3.97
CA ASN A 135 -6.41 -1.17 -4.89
C ASN A 135 -7.75 -0.86 -5.57
N SER A 136 -7.86 -1.23 -6.85
CA SER A 136 -9.12 -1.22 -7.59
C SER A 136 -9.47 -2.63 -8.05
N THR A 137 -10.65 -2.83 -8.66
CA THR A 137 -11.03 -4.13 -9.22
C THR A 137 -9.98 -4.69 -10.19
N GLN A 138 -9.24 -3.83 -10.90
CA GLN A 138 -8.17 -4.22 -11.82
C GLN A 138 -7.04 -3.20 -11.74
N GLY A 139 -6.09 -3.42 -10.84
CA GLY A 139 -4.95 -2.53 -10.63
C GLY A 139 -5.13 -1.60 -9.44
N ALA A 140 -4.77 -0.33 -9.61
CA ALA A 140 -4.94 0.72 -8.60
C ALA A 140 -5.91 1.83 -9.05
N TYR A 141 -6.50 2.50 -8.07
CA TYR A 141 -7.25 3.75 -8.20
C TYR A 141 -6.33 4.88 -7.75
N LEU A 142 -6.19 5.94 -8.54
CA LEU A 142 -5.41 7.14 -8.20
C LEU A 142 -6.34 8.35 -8.08
N ARG A 143 -6.14 9.18 -7.07
CA ARG A 143 -6.82 10.47 -6.94
C ARG A 143 -5.86 11.54 -6.43
N ILE A 144 -5.95 12.73 -7.04
CA ILE A 144 -5.13 13.90 -6.71
C ILE A 144 -6.06 15.01 -6.20
N TYR A 145 -5.70 15.59 -5.08
CA TYR A 145 -6.40 16.71 -4.45
C TYR A 145 -5.46 17.92 -4.38
N ASP A 146 -6.01 19.12 -4.44
CA ASP A 146 -5.32 20.31 -3.92
C ASP A 146 -5.36 20.32 -2.38
N LYS A 147 -4.75 21.33 -1.74
CA LYS A 147 -4.71 21.43 -0.28
C LYS A 147 -6.02 21.92 0.33
N GLU A 148 -6.85 22.57 -0.46
CA GLU A 148 -8.18 23.06 -0.10
C GLU A 148 -9.26 21.96 -0.22
N GLY A 149 -8.90 20.82 -0.81
CA GLY A 149 -9.68 19.60 -0.89
C GLY A 149 -10.50 19.41 -2.17
N ALA A 150 -10.29 20.23 -3.20
CA ALA A 150 -10.83 19.95 -4.51
C ALA A 150 -10.10 18.76 -5.15
N ILE A 151 -10.87 17.89 -5.81
CA ILE A 151 -10.33 16.77 -6.58
C ILE A 151 -9.88 17.33 -7.94
N LEU A 152 -8.56 17.31 -8.19
CA LEU A 152 -7.98 17.76 -9.45
C LEU A 152 -7.95 16.66 -10.51
N LEU A 153 -7.75 15.41 -10.08
CA LEU A 153 -7.77 14.24 -10.96
C LEU A 153 -8.34 13.03 -10.23
N GLU A 154 -9.13 12.24 -10.97
CA GLU A 154 -9.60 10.94 -10.53
C GLU A 154 -9.36 9.92 -11.65
N MET A 155 -8.58 8.87 -11.35
CA MET A 155 -8.31 7.79 -12.28
C MET A 155 -8.71 6.46 -11.62
N PRO A 156 -9.92 5.95 -11.88
CA PRO A 156 -10.43 4.74 -11.24
C PRO A 156 -9.65 3.47 -11.56
N ASN A 157 -8.83 3.50 -12.62
CA ASN A 157 -7.95 2.41 -13.01
C ASN A 157 -6.65 2.99 -13.60
N LEU A 158 -5.54 2.82 -12.88
CA LEU A 158 -4.21 3.28 -13.26
C LEU A 158 -3.66 2.57 -14.50
N ASN A 159 -4.25 1.45 -14.94
CA ASN A 159 -3.87 0.82 -16.20
C ASN A 159 -4.10 1.71 -17.42
N ALA A 160 -4.91 2.77 -17.32
CA ALA A 160 -4.98 3.81 -18.36
C ALA A 160 -3.62 4.51 -18.56
N PHE A 161 -2.87 4.73 -17.48
CA PHE A 161 -1.50 5.24 -17.52
C PHE A 161 -0.50 4.18 -18.00
N TRP A 162 -0.53 2.97 -17.43
CA TRP A 162 0.41 1.90 -17.79
C TRP A 162 0.28 1.42 -19.24
N ALA A 163 -0.90 1.56 -19.85
CA ALA A 163 -1.13 1.21 -21.25
C ALA A 163 -0.25 2.00 -22.23
N GLU A 164 0.19 3.22 -21.89
CA GLU A 164 1.13 3.99 -22.71
C GLU A 164 2.48 3.27 -22.88
N PHE A 165 2.81 2.37 -21.95
CA PHE A 165 4.07 1.63 -21.89
C PHE A 165 3.91 0.14 -22.20
N SER A 166 2.76 -0.28 -22.73
CA SER A 166 2.42 -1.70 -22.92
C SER A 166 2.57 -2.52 -21.64
N ALA A 167 2.29 -1.90 -20.49
CA ALA A 167 2.37 -2.53 -19.17
C ALA A 167 0.97 -2.61 -18.52
N THR A 168 0.84 -3.46 -17.51
CA THR A 168 -0.41 -3.64 -16.77
C THR A 168 -0.11 -3.92 -15.30
N GLY A 169 -0.54 -3.00 -14.44
CA GLY A 169 -0.53 -3.12 -13.00
C GLY A 169 -1.70 -3.95 -12.47
N ASN A 170 -1.51 -4.50 -11.28
CA ASN A 170 -2.39 -5.46 -10.63
C ASN A 170 -2.51 -5.20 -9.11
N GLY A 171 -2.45 -3.94 -8.70
CA GLY A 171 -2.64 -3.51 -7.31
C GLY A 171 -1.35 -3.41 -6.52
N ASP A 172 -1.52 -3.37 -5.19
CA ASP A 172 -0.49 -3.08 -4.20
C ASP A 172 0.22 -1.73 -4.49
N PRO A 173 -0.53 -0.62 -4.64
CA PRO A 173 0.07 0.65 -5.03
C PRO A 173 0.88 1.26 -3.89
N ILE A 174 1.94 1.99 -4.25
CA ILE A 174 2.66 2.91 -3.37
C ILE A 174 2.71 4.28 -4.05
N ILE A 175 2.51 5.35 -3.28
CA ILE A 175 2.79 6.72 -3.68
C ILE A 175 3.61 7.38 -2.58
N LEU A 176 4.68 8.08 -2.97
CA LEU A 176 5.54 8.85 -2.08
C LEU A 176 5.88 10.20 -2.71
N TRP A 177 6.03 11.22 -1.88
CA TRP A 177 6.61 12.51 -2.22
C TRP A 177 8.06 12.54 -1.70
N ASP A 178 9.02 12.81 -2.59
CA ASP A 178 10.40 13.07 -2.21
C ASP A 178 10.59 14.59 -2.09
N GLU A 179 10.75 15.09 -0.87
CA GLU A 179 10.91 16.51 -0.58
C GLU A 179 12.21 17.09 -1.11
N ALA A 180 13.28 16.29 -1.19
CA ALA A 180 14.59 16.75 -1.62
C ALA A 180 14.68 16.86 -3.15
N ALA A 181 14.04 15.91 -3.86
CA ALA A 181 13.94 15.94 -5.31
C ALA A 181 12.77 16.80 -5.81
N GLU A 182 11.81 17.10 -4.93
CA GLU A 182 10.51 17.68 -5.26
C GLU A 182 9.80 16.86 -6.35
N ARG A 183 9.75 15.53 -6.18
CA ARG A 183 9.15 14.59 -7.13
C ARG A 183 8.25 13.59 -6.45
N TRP A 184 7.28 13.11 -7.21
CA TRP A 184 6.42 12.00 -6.82
C TRP A 184 6.98 10.69 -7.34
N LEU A 185 6.91 9.65 -6.53
CA LEU A 185 7.20 8.27 -6.88
C LEU A 185 5.95 7.44 -6.72
N LEU A 186 5.59 6.69 -7.75
CA LEU A 186 4.47 5.77 -7.78
C LEU A 186 4.98 4.37 -8.11
N THR A 187 4.44 3.34 -7.45
CA THR A 187 4.68 1.95 -7.84
C THR A 187 3.42 1.12 -7.89
N GLU A 188 3.44 0.06 -8.69
CA GLU A 188 2.39 -0.96 -8.72
C GLU A 188 3.00 -2.31 -9.11
N ARG A 189 2.45 -3.41 -8.57
CA ARG A 189 2.89 -4.76 -8.92
C ARG A 189 2.21 -5.25 -10.21
N THR A 190 2.88 -6.04 -11.04
CA THR A 190 2.24 -6.79 -12.14
C THR A 190 1.62 -8.12 -11.67
N SER A 191 0.82 -8.77 -12.51
CA SER A 191 0.18 -10.06 -12.15
C SER A 191 1.19 -11.18 -11.87
N LEU A 192 1.09 -11.79 -10.68
CA LEU A 192 1.90 -12.96 -10.28
C LEU A 192 1.66 -14.20 -11.17
N PHE A 193 0.54 -14.25 -11.89
CA PHE A 193 0.16 -15.40 -12.72
C PHE A 193 0.75 -15.33 -14.14
N SER A 194 1.43 -14.25 -14.48
CA SER A 194 2.01 -14.03 -15.82
C SER A 194 3.42 -14.62 -15.99
N GLY A 195 4.02 -15.15 -14.92
CA GLY A 195 5.40 -15.66 -14.92
C GLY A 195 6.48 -14.57 -14.90
N ASN A 196 6.10 -13.29 -15.02
CA ASN A 196 7.00 -12.13 -14.96
C ASN A 196 6.58 -11.21 -13.80
N ASN A 197 7.16 -11.46 -12.62
CA ASN A 197 7.00 -10.58 -11.45
C ASN A 197 7.78 -9.29 -11.68
N LEU A 198 7.06 -8.22 -12.03
CA LEU A 198 7.63 -6.91 -12.27
C LEU A 198 7.06 -5.93 -11.26
N LEU A 199 7.92 -5.03 -10.79
CA LEU A 199 7.53 -3.79 -10.14
C LEU A 199 7.51 -2.69 -11.20
N LEU A 200 6.34 -2.12 -11.44
CA LEU A 200 6.18 -0.92 -12.24
C LEU A 200 6.48 0.28 -11.35
N ILE A 201 7.27 1.22 -11.86
CA ILE A 201 7.70 2.41 -11.13
C ILE A 201 7.48 3.61 -12.04
N ALA A 202 6.91 4.69 -11.52
CA ALA A 202 6.81 5.97 -12.21
C ALA A 202 7.32 7.08 -11.31
N VAL A 203 8.08 8.02 -11.88
CA VAL A 203 8.56 9.21 -11.18
C VAL A 203 8.07 10.45 -11.93
N SER A 204 7.46 11.41 -11.25
CA SER A 204 7.02 12.65 -11.91
C SER A 204 8.23 13.41 -12.47
N GLU A 205 8.04 14.19 -13.54
CA GLU A 205 9.14 15.03 -14.06
C GLU A 205 9.31 16.33 -13.29
N THR A 206 8.27 16.77 -12.60
CA THR A 206 8.21 18.01 -11.82
C THR A 206 7.49 17.77 -10.48
N SER A 207 7.36 18.82 -9.67
CA SER A 207 6.58 18.80 -8.44
C SER A 207 5.06 18.69 -8.66
N ASP A 208 4.60 18.94 -9.89
CA ASP A 208 3.20 18.81 -10.27
C ASP A 208 2.87 17.34 -10.65
N PRO A 209 2.04 16.63 -9.86
CA PRO A 209 1.67 15.25 -10.15
C PRO A 209 0.72 15.12 -11.36
N LEU A 210 0.10 16.22 -11.83
CA LEU A 210 -0.75 16.25 -13.02
C LEU A 210 0.05 16.27 -14.32
N GLY A 211 1.36 16.55 -14.23
CA GLY A 211 2.30 16.59 -15.34
C GLY A 211 2.68 15.21 -15.86
N SER A 212 3.76 15.18 -16.64
CA SER A 212 4.31 13.95 -17.23
C SER A 212 5.18 13.18 -16.22
N TRP A 213 5.28 11.87 -16.44
CA TRP A 213 6.01 10.92 -15.58
C TRP A 213 6.98 10.07 -16.41
N LEU A 214 8.10 9.70 -15.79
CA LEU A 214 9.09 8.77 -16.30
C LEU A 214 8.77 7.37 -15.77
N ALA A 215 8.50 6.42 -16.65
CA ALA A 215 8.11 5.06 -16.28
C ALA A 215 9.29 4.08 -16.41
N TYR A 216 9.35 3.16 -15.48
CA TYR A 216 10.34 2.09 -15.39
C TYR A 216 9.66 0.77 -15.02
N ARG A 217 10.32 -0.35 -15.31
CA ARG A 217 9.99 -1.66 -14.73
C ARG A 217 11.22 -2.31 -14.13
N PHE A 218 11.02 -3.06 -13.07
CA PHE A 218 12.07 -3.79 -12.38
C PHE A 218 11.67 -5.24 -12.16
N GLN A 219 12.55 -6.17 -12.51
CA GLN A 219 12.34 -7.59 -12.25
C GLN A 219 12.57 -7.88 -10.76
N THR A 220 11.53 -8.39 -10.10
CA THR A 220 11.51 -8.78 -8.69
C THR A 220 11.51 -10.29 -8.51
#